data_AF-A0A961TH14-F1
#
_entry.id   AF-A0A961TH14-F1
#
_cell.length_a   1.000
_cell.length_b   1.000
_cell.length_c   1.000
_cell.angle_alpha   90.00
_cell.angle_beta   90.00
_cell.angle_gamma   90.00
#
_symmetry.space_group_name_H-M   'P 1'
#
loop_
_entity.id
_entity.type
_entity.pdbx_description
1 polymer ?
#
loop_
_entity_poly.entity_id
_entity_poly.type
_entity_poly.pdbx_seq_one_letter_code
_entity_poly.pdbx_strand_id
1 'polypeptide(L)'
;IAATDNNAYNALVCTDFAPEIGRSRVFQIGDRDSENHRKELHFTLGGRPLMKPGFDLDELELRHATGWTFTSSRITDEFRWDAFLASRPEGTVPILWINPSSELRFVSTQANPQPSVGSHVISFGPKPEREQKPAQGDGEKPTP
;
A
#
# COMPACT_ATOMS: atom_id res chain seq x y z
N ILE A 1 -3.08 10.89 0.79
CA ILE A 1 -2.03 10.20 0.02
C ILE A 1 -1.86 10.98 -1.28
N ALA A 2 -0.63 11.32 -1.66
CA ALA A 2 -0.34 11.94 -2.96
C ALA A 2 0.34 10.89 -3.86
N ALA A 3 -0.26 10.61 -5.01
CA ALA A 3 0.05 9.44 -5.82
C ALA A 3 -0.01 9.74 -7.33
N THR A 4 0.38 10.95 -7.73
CA THR A 4 0.52 11.31 -9.16
C THR A 4 1.90 10.92 -9.68
N ASP A 5 2.07 10.93 -10.99
CA ASP A 5 3.38 10.78 -11.68
C ASP A 5 4.35 11.94 -11.38
N ASN A 6 3.83 13.12 -11.05
CA ASN A 6 4.63 14.28 -10.71
C ASN A 6 5.12 14.25 -9.25
N ASN A 7 6.36 13.81 -9.05
CA ASN A 7 6.99 13.73 -7.73
C ASN A 7 7.13 15.10 -7.02
N ALA A 8 7.50 16.15 -7.76
CA ALA A 8 7.62 17.50 -7.18
C ALA A 8 6.28 18.02 -6.65
N TYR A 9 5.19 17.71 -7.37
CA TYR A 9 3.83 18.00 -6.93
C TYR A 9 3.43 17.17 -5.69
N ASN A 10 3.71 15.86 -5.69
CA ASN A 10 3.47 15.01 -4.53
C ASN A 10 4.21 15.50 -3.27
N ALA A 11 5.45 15.95 -3.41
CA ALA A 11 6.27 16.48 -2.33
C ALA A 11 5.73 17.81 -1.80
N LEU A 12 5.29 18.71 -2.69
CA LEU A 12 4.65 19.97 -2.33
C LEU A 12 3.37 19.72 -1.52
N VAL A 13 2.46 18.89 -2.05
CA VAL A 13 1.20 18.53 -1.40
C VAL A 13 1.46 17.89 -0.03
N CYS A 14 2.41 16.95 0.08
CA CYS A 14 2.72 16.35 1.37
C CYS A 14 3.35 17.33 2.37
N THR A 15 4.11 18.34 1.90
CA THR A 15 4.72 19.38 2.75
C THR A 15 3.67 20.37 3.24
N ASP A 16 2.72 20.74 2.38
CA ASP A 16 1.66 21.71 2.68
C ASP A 16 0.65 21.17 3.71
N PHE A 17 0.22 19.91 3.56
CA PHE A 17 -0.75 19.30 4.47
C PHE A 17 -0.12 18.64 5.73
N ALA A 18 1.21 18.54 5.80
CA ALA A 18 1.93 17.97 6.93
C ALA A 18 1.66 18.64 8.30
N PRO A 19 1.56 19.98 8.41
CA PRO A 19 1.25 20.66 9.67
C PRO A 19 -0.15 20.35 10.21
N GLU A 20 -1.11 20.11 9.32
CA GLU A 20 -2.54 19.96 9.66
C GLU A 20 -2.90 18.49 9.94
N ILE A 21 -2.39 17.58 9.12
CA ILE A 21 -2.68 16.14 9.20
C ILE A 21 -1.66 15.42 10.11
N GLY A 22 -0.53 16.06 10.37
CA GLY A 22 0.62 15.50 11.06
C GLY A 22 1.60 14.85 10.09
N ARG A 23 2.88 15.19 10.21
CA ARG A 23 3.98 14.70 9.34
C ARG A 23 4.12 13.18 9.26
N SER A 24 3.59 12.43 10.22
CA SER A 24 3.56 10.96 10.21
C SER A 24 2.37 10.37 9.46
N ARG A 25 1.43 11.20 8.98
CA ARG A 25 0.16 10.81 8.34
C ARG A 25 0.04 11.28 6.88
N VAL A 26 1.11 11.83 6.30
CA VAL A 26 1.22 12.18 4.88
C VAL A 26 2.21 11.25 4.16
N PHE A 27 1.79 10.74 3.01
CA PHE A 27 2.48 9.68 2.27
C PHE A 27 2.51 10.01 0.78
N GLN A 28 3.68 9.77 0.16
CA GLN A 28 3.91 9.96 -1.27
C GLN A 28 4.42 8.66 -1.91
N ILE A 29 4.13 8.46 -3.19
CA ILE A 29 4.78 7.41 -4.00
C ILE A 29 6.24 7.84 -4.23
N GLY A 30 7.18 6.91 -4.00
CA GLY A 30 8.63 7.19 -3.95
C GLY A 30 9.30 7.31 -5.32
N ASP A 31 10.52 7.86 -5.32
CA ASP A 31 11.36 8.15 -6.50
C ASP A 31 12.64 7.30 -6.53
N ARG A 32 13.07 6.89 -7.75
CA ARG A 32 14.22 6.02 -8.06
C ARG A 32 15.57 6.63 -7.65
N ASP A 33 15.73 7.95 -7.72
CA ASP A 33 17.02 8.64 -7.50
C ASP A 33 17.25 9.14 -6.06
N SER A 34 16.35 8.77 -5.15
CA SER A 34 16.32 9.32 -3.79
C SER A 34 17.38 8.76 -2.82
N GLU A 35 18.34 7.91 -3.24
CA GLU A 35 19.50 7.57 -2.40
C GLU A 35 20.57 8.66 -2.38
N ASN A 36 20.85 9.31 -3.52
CA ASN A 36 21.92 10.31 -3.60
C ASN A 36 21.47 11.73 -3.19
N HIS A 37 20.22 12.11 -3.46
CA HIS A 37 19.68 13.41 -3.05
C HIS A 37 19.28 13.49 -1.56
N ARG A 38 19.30 12.35 -0.84
CA ARG A 38 18.93 12.26 0.59
C ARG A 38 19.95 12.92 1.53
N LYS A 39 21.19 13.12 1.07
CA LYS A 39 22.24 13.74 1.88
C LYS A 39 22.20 15.27 1.86
N GLU A 40 21.60 15.89 0.84
CA GLU A 40 21.62 17.34 0.67
C GLU A 40 20.23 17.99 0.77
N LEU A 41 19.15 17.28 0.46
CA LEU A 41 17.80 17.81 0.65
C LEU A 41 17.30 17.44 2.03
N HIS A 42 17.46 18.41 2.92
CA HIS A 42 16.96 18.49 4.27
C HIS A 42 15.64 17.73 4.49
N PHE A 43 15.53 17.20 5.71
CA PHE A 43 14.40 16.60 6.45
C PHE A 43 13.06 17.41 6.43
N THR A 44 12.91 18.36 5.52
CA THR A 44 11.88 19.41 5.47
C THR A 44 11.02 19.33 4.20
N LEU A 45 11.38 18.52 3.19
CA LEU A 45 10.63 18.41 1.94
C LEU A 45 10.34 16.93 1.59
N GLY A 46 9.05 16.55 1.56
CA GLY A 46 8.59 15.24 1.09
C GLY A 46 7.89 14.34 2.13
N GLY A 47 6.90 13.57 1.67
CA GLY A 47 6.18 12.56 2.47
C GLY A 47 6.98 11.27 2.70
N ARG A 48 6.52 10.41 3.62
CA ARG A 48 7.17 9.11 3.89
C ARG A 48 6.94 8.13 2.73
N PRO A 49 7.95 7.30 2.37
CA PRO A 49 7.82 6.33 1.30
C PRO A 49 6.74 5.28 1.62
N LEU A 50 5.85 5.07 0.66
CA LEU A 50 4.74 4.13 0.74
C LEU A 50 5.20 2.65 0.75
N MET A 51 6.30 2.34 0.05
CA MET A 51 6.80 0.98 -0.16
C MET A 51 8.29 0.85 0.18
N LYS A 52 8.79 -0.40 0.21
CA LYS A 52 10.24 -0.69 0.32
C LYS A 52 10.98 -0.20 -0.94
N PRO A 53 12.30 0.07 -0.87
CA PRO A 53 13.11 0.38 -2.05
C PRO A 53 12.92 -0.65 -3.16
N GLY A 54 12.72 -0.21 -4.41
CA GLY A 54 12.49 -1.08 -5.58
C GLY A 54 11.03 -1.22 -6.03
N PHE A 55 10.08 -0.52 -5.40
CA PHE A 55 8.70 -0.37 -5.89
C PHE A 55 8.39 1.12 -6.09
N ASP A 56 8.83 1.66 -7.23
CA ASP A 56 8.42 2.96 -7.73
C ASP A 56 7.10 2.84 -8.53
N LEU A 57 6.59 3.97 -9.04
CA LEU A 57 5.35 3.99 -9.80
C LEU A 57 5.43 3.14 -11.08
N ASP A 58 6.55 3.25 -11.82
CA ASP A 58 6.76 2.52 -13.08
C ASP A 58 6.74 1.00 -12.85
N GLU A 59 7.41 0.53 -11.80
CA GLU A 59 7.45 -0.88 -11.42
C GLU A 59 6.06 -1.38 -10.97
N LEU A 60 5.30 -0.54 -10.26
CA LEU A 60 3.91 -0.83 -9.89
C LEU A 60 3.02 -0.99 -11.11
N GLU A 61 3.13 -0.06 -12.08
CA GLU A 61 2.36 -0.09 -13.31
C GLU A 61 2.73 -1.30 -14.18
N LEU A 62 4.03 -1.60 -14.30
CA LEU A 62 4.52 -2.77 -15.02
C LEU A 62 4.00 -4.07 -14.40
N ARG A 63 4.09 -4.20 -13.06
CA ARG A 63 3.57 -5.37 -12.35
C ARG A 63 2.06 -5.48 -12.47
N HIS A 64 1.34 -4.37 -12.38
CA HIS A 64 -0.10 -4.34 -12.56
C HIS A 64 -0.50 -4.80 -13.97
N ALA A 65 0.21 -4.33 -15.01
CA ALA A 65 0.01 -4.76 -16.39
C ALA A 65 0.32 -6.26 -16.61
N THR A 66 1.20 -6.84 -15.80
CA THR A 66 1.53 -8.28 -15.81
C THR A 66 0.62 -9.12 -14.91
N GLY A 67 -0.48 -8.54 -14.41
CA GLY A 67 -1.53 -9.26 -13.67
C GLY A 67 -1.36 -9.26 -12.15
N TRP A 68 -0.46 -8.44 -11.61
CA TRP A 68 -0.43 -8.18 -10.18
C TRP A 68 -1.62 -7.32 -9.78
N THR A 69 -2.15 -7.56 -8.59
CA THR A 69 -3.31 -6.85 -8.08
C THR A 69 -3.17 -6.55 -6.59
N PHE A 70 -3.99 -5.62 -6.12
CA PHE A 70 -4.17 -5.38 -4.71
C PHE A 70 -5.16 -6.38 -4.14
N THR A 71 -4.75 -7.03 -3.06
CA THR A 71 -5.58 -7.98 -2.31
C THR A 71 -5.77 -7.48 -0.90
N SER A 72 -6.98 -7.68 -0.37
CA SER A 72 -7.32 -7.38 1.02
C SER A 72 -7.44 -8.69 1.79
N SER A 73 -6.84 -8.76 2.97
CA SER A 73 -6.88 -9.97 3.78
C SER A 73 -7.04 -9.66 5.25
N ARG A 74 -8.02 -10.31 5.86
CA ARG A 74 -8.34 -10.10 7.27
C ARG A 74 -7.46 -10.97 8.15
N ILE A 75 -6.85 -10.35 9.15
CA ILE A 75 -6.15 -11.07 10.22
C ILE A 75 -7.18 -11.57 11.22
N THR A 76 -7.16 -12.86 11.51
CA THR A 76 -8.01 -13.50 12.52
C THR A 76 -7.14 -14.14 13.60
N ASP A 77 -7.75 -14.69 14.64
CA ASP A 77 -7.02 -15.45 15.66
C ASP A 77 -6.33 -16.68 15.06
N GLU A 78 -6.98 -17.35 14.10
CA GLU A 78 -6.43 -18.51 13.39
C GLU A 78 -5.48 -18.12 12.25
N PHE A 79 -5.69 -16.94 11.64
CA PHE A 79 -4.91 -16.44 10.51
C PHE A 79 -4.13 -15.19 10.90
N ARG A 80 -2.99 -15.43 11.56
CA ARG A 80 -2.09 -14.39 12.08
C ARG A 80 -1.10 -13.89 11.02
N TRP A 81 -0.35 -12.86 11.37
CA TRP A 81 0.61 -12.20 10.48
C TRP A 81 1.62 -13.16 9.82
N ASP A 82 2.18 -14.11 10.57
CA ASP A 82 3.15 -15.06 10.03
C ASP A 82 2.49 -16.03 9.03
N ALA A 83 1.25 -16.46 9.31
CA ALA A 83 0.47 -17.28 8.39
C ALA A 83 0.09 -16.50 7.12
N PHE A 84 -0.21 -15.20 7.27
CA PHE A 84 -0.43 -14.32 6.13
C PHE A 84 0.79 -14.27 5.24
N LEU A 85 1.99 -14.00 5.78
CA LEU A 85 3.23 -13.96 5.00
C LEU A 85 3.53 -15.30 4.31
N ALA A 86 3.33 -16.41 5.01
CA ALA A 86 3.58 -17.76 4.47
C ALA A 86 2.59 -18.19 3.37
N SER A 87 1.35 -17.66 3.39
CA SER A 87 0.31 -18.01 2.42
C SER A 87 0.44 -17.32 1.06
N ARG A 88 1.28 -16.28 0.96
CA ARG A 88 1.32 -15.42 -0.22
C ARG A 88 2.29 -15.96 -1.26
N PRO A 89 1.99 -15.78 -2.56
CA PRO A 89 2.96 -15.99 -3.62
C PRO A 89 4.24 -15.20 -3.35
N GLU A 90 5.38 -15.76 -3.75
CA GLU A 90 6.68 -15.10 -3.65
C GLU A 90 6.63 -13.73 -4.34
N GLY A 91 7.27 -12.74 -3.72
CA GLY A 91 7.28 -11.36 -4.20
C GLY A 91 6.05 -10.53 -3.83
N THR A 92 5.02 -11.11 -3.20
CA THR A 92 3.89 -10.32 -2.68
C THR A 92 4.38 -9.33 -1.62
N VAL A 93 4.02 -8.06 -1.79
CA VAL A 93 4.43 -6.97 -0.90
C VAL A 93 3.25 -6.49 -0.07
N PRO A 94 3.29 -6.65 1.26
CA PRO A 94 2.35 -6.00 2.16
C PRO A 94 2.64 -4.49 2.21
N ILE A 95 1.60 -3.67 2.06
CA ILE A 95 1.74 -2.21 1.94
C ILE A 95 1.27 -1.53 3.21
N LEU A 96 0.06 -1.84 3.64
CA LEU A 96 -0.59 -1.22 4.78
C LEU A 96 -1.57 -2.18 5.43
N TRP A 97 -2.03 -1.84 6.61
CA TRP A 97 -3.22 -2.43 7.20
C TRP A 97 -4.11 -1.39 7.83
N ILE A 98 -5.38 -1.74 7.94
CA ILE A 98 -6.43 -0.95 8.59
C ILE A 98 -6.86 -1.72 9.82
N ASN A 99 -6.60 -1.16 11.00
CA ASN A 99 -7.02 -1.75 12.27
C ASN A 99 -8.55 -1.72 12.41
N PRO A 100 -9.14 -2.52 13.33
CA PRO A 100 -10.58 -2.45 13.63
C PRO A 100 -11.06 -1.06 14.05
N SER A 101 -10.16 -0.23 14.60
CA SER A 101 -10.42 1.17 14.95
C SER A 101 -10.44 2.13 13.75
N SER A 102 -10.38 1.60 12.52
CA SER A 102 -10.22 2.36 11.27
C SER A 102 -8.92 3.16 11.17
N GLU A 103 -7.95 2.89 12.05
CA GLU A 103 -6.61 3.46 11.94
C GLU A 103 -5.82 2.77 10.83
N LEU A 104 -5.33 3.56 9.89
CA LEU A 104 -4.47 3.10 8.80
C LEU A 104 -2.99 3.17 9.20
N ARG A 105 -2.27 2.08 8.98
CA ARG A 105 -0.84 1.94 9.28
C ARG A 105 -0.09 1.41 8.06
N PHE A 106 1.00 2.06 7.67
CA PHE A 106 1.86 1.60 6.58
C PHE A 106 2.96 0.69 7.10
N VAL A 107 3.19 -0.42 6.40
CA VAL A 107 4.22 -1.40 6.73
C VAL A 107 5.61 -0.74 6.74
N SER A 108 5.87 0.17 5.79
CA SER A 108 7.15 0.90 5.70
C SER A 108 7.48 1.76 6.91
N THR A 109 6.47 2.15 7.69
CA THR A 109 6.65 3.01 8.88
C THR A 109 6.85 2.24 10.18
N GLN A 110 6.82 0.91 10.13
CA GLN A 110 6.76 0.04 11.31
C GLN A 110 8.02 -0.81 11.37
N ALA A 111 8.79 -0.64 12.45
CA ALA A 111 10.03 -1.39 12.66
C ALA A 111 9.77 -2.91 12.79
N ASN A 112 8.65 -3.28 13.40
CA ASN A 112 8.17 -4.66 13.46
C ASN A 112 6.65 -4.69 13.22
N PRO A 113 6.19 -4.83 11.96
CA PRO A 113 4.77 -4.79 11.64
C PRO A 113 4.05 -6.01 12.23
N GLN A 114 3.13 -5.77 13.16
CA GLN A 114 2.23 -6.78 13.72
C GLN A 114 0.80 -6.24 13.71
N PRO A 115 0.02 -6.48 12.64
CA PRO A 115 -1.38 -6.10 12.60
C PRO A 115 -2.18 -6.81 13.70
N SER A 116 -3.12 -6.09 14.31
CA SER A 116 -4.00 -6.64 15.33
C SER A 116 -5.05 -7.58 14.73
N VAL A 117 -5.60 -8.49 15.53
CA VAL A 117 -6.73 -9.33 15.11
C VAL A 117 -7.90 -8.43 14.68
N GLY A 118 -8.53 -8.79 13.56
CA GLY A 118 -9.56 -8.00 12.90
C GLY A 118 -9.04 -6.96 11.92
N SER A 119 -7.72 -6.74 11.83
CA SER A 119 -7.14 -5.82 10.84
C SER A 119 -7.29 -6.34 9.42
N HIS A 120 -7.45 -5.43 8.47
CA HIS A 120 -7.40 -5.74 7.04
C HIS A 120 -6.05 -5.31 6.48
N VAL A 121 -5.24 -6.28 6.05
CA VAL A 121 -3.96 -6.05 5.39
C VAL A 121 -4.21 -5.89 3.90
N ILE A 122 -3.66 -4.84 3.32
CA ILE A 122 -3.62 -4.61 1.87
C ILE A 122 -2.22 -4.97 1.37
N SER A 123 -2.16 -5.88 0.40
CA SER A 123 -0.93 -6.32 -0.25
C SER A 123 -1.02 -6.24 -1.76
N PHE A 124 0.11 -6.02 -2.42
CA PHE A 124 0.25 -6.03 -3.86
C PHE A 124 1.10 -7.22 -4.29
N GLY A 125 0.54 -8.08 -5.13
CA GLY A 125 1.15 -9.35 -5.50
C GLY A 125 0.47 -9.98 -6.71
N PRO A 126 1.00 -11.12 -7.18
CA PRO A 126 0.33 -11.93 -8.18
C PRO A 126 -1.08 -12.29 -7.71
N LYS A 127 -2.05 -12.33 -8.62
CA LYS A 127 -3.43 -12.72 -8.27
C LYS A 127 -3.43 -14.12 -7.64
N PRO A 128 -3.90 -14.27 -6.38
CA PRO A 128 -3.96 -15.58 -5.76
C PRO A 128 -5.00 -16.45 -6.46
N GLU A 129 -4.67 -17.72 -6.73
CA GLU A 129 -5.53 -18.71 -7.39
C GLU A 129 -6.95 -18.79 -6.78
N ARG A 130 -7.08 -18.53 -5.48
CA ARG A 130 -8.34 -18.60 -4.73
C ARG A 130 -9.32 -17.46 -4.98
N GLU A 131 -8.91 -16.36 -5.62
CA GLU A 131 -9.79 -15.22 -5.95
C GLU A 131 -10.37 -15.28 -7.38
N GLN A 132 -10.35 -16.45 -8.02
CA GLN A 132 -11.19 -16.72 -9.20
C GLN A 132 -12.66 -16.92 -8.80
N LYS A 133 -13.28 -15.92 -8.17
CA LYS A 133 -14.75 -15.77 -8.24
C LYS A 133 -15.03 -14.88 -9.45
N PRO A 134 -15.82 -15.34 -10.44
CA PRO A 134 -16.23 -14.47 -11.54
C PRO A 134 -16.99 -13.28 -10.96
N ALA A 135 -16.69 -12.08 -11.49
CA ALA A 135 -17.51 -10.90 -11.28
C ALA A 135 -18.96 -11.30 -11.56
N GLN A 136 -19.76 -11.27 -10.50
CA GLN A 136 -21.16 -11.66 -10.53
C GLN A 136 -21.88 -10.67 -11.44
N GLY A 137 -22.46 -11.21 -12.52
CA GLY A 137 -23.14 -10.43 -13.56
C GLY A 137 -24.27 -9.60 -13.00
N ASP A 138 -24.43 -8.43 -13.61
CA ASP A 138 -25.57 -7.55 -13.43
C ASP A 138 -26.86 -8.34 -13.70
N GLY A 139 -27.65 -8.51 -12.64
CA GLY A 139 -28.95 -9.12 -12.70
C GLY A 139 -29.92 -8.22 -13.44
N GLU A 140 -30.17 -8.52 -14.72
CA GLU A 140 -31.35 -8.05 -15.43
C GLU A 140 -32.59 -8.66 -14.78
N LYS A 141 -33.41 -7.81 -14.12
CA LYS A 141 -34.70 -8.21 -13.56
C LYS A 141 -35.67 -8.54 -14.70
N PRO A 142 -36.35 -9.70 -14.69
CA PRO A 142 -37.57 -9.85 -15.46
C PRO A 142 -38.71 -9.14 -14.72
N THR A 143 -39.42 -8.27 -15.43
CA THR A 143 -40.64 -7.61 -14.92
C THR A 143 -41.84 -8.50 -15.27
N PRO A 144 -42.80 -8.72 -14.35
CA PRO A 144 -44.04 -9.45 -14.65
C PRO A 144 -45.00 -8.65 -15.53
#